data_AF-A0A2V4BKM7-F1
#
_entry.id   AF-A0A2V4BKM7-F1
#
_cell.length_a   1.000
_cell.length_b   1.000
_cell.length_c   1.000
_cell.angle_alpha   90.00
_cell.angle_beta   90.00
_cell.angle_gamma   90.00
#
_symmetry.space_group_name_H-M   'P 1'
#
loop_
_entity.id
_entity.type
_entity.pdbx_description
1 polymer ?
#
loop_
_entity_poly.entity_id
_entity_poly.type
_entity_poly.pdbx_seq_one_letter_code
_entity_poly.pdbx_strand_id
1 'polypeptide(L)'
;MAMHYYLRLSFILLFVVTSIFCVYFIIKKRRNKKAPKQLSKEKYTSSMIEGMAEISVSNDSFFNIWPYINELKAAKILSNKIKESELIYKVYRNANENFEHILLTTEKENHFVKVVVDRNKKKPMGYLLLDL
;
A
#
# COMPACT_ATOMS: atom_id res chain seq x y z
N MET A 1 -47.82 29.37 -8.93
CA MET A 1 -46.58 29.47 -8.13
C MET A 1 -46.21 28.18 -7.37
N ALA A 2 -47.18 27.39 -6.89
CA ALA A 2 -46.90 26.14 -6.15
C ALA A 2 -46.22 25.03 -6.99
N MET A 3 -46.60 24.86 -8.26
CA MET A 3 -46.07 23.78 -9.10
C MET A 3 -44.55 23.87 -9.35
N HIS A 4 -44.00 25.07 -9.55
CA HIS A 4 -42.55 25.29 -9.67
C HIS A 4 -41.80 25.00 -8.36
N TYR A 5 -42.45 25.22 -7.22
CA TYR A 5 -41.88 24.92 -5.90
C TYR A 5 -41.74 23.41 -5.68
N TYR A 6 -42.78 22.63 -6.00
CA TYR A 6 -42.71 21.16 -5.94
C TYR A 6 -41.66 20.58 -6.90
N LEU A 7 -41.54 21.14 -8.09
CA LEU A 7 -40.57 20.70 -9.08
C LEU A 7 -39.13 20.96 -8.60
N ARG A 8 -38.84 22.15 -8.05
CA ARG A 8 -37.54 22.46 -7.42
C ARG A 8 -37.25 21.55 -6.21
N LEU A 9 -38.26 21.30 -5.38
CA LEU A 9 -38.12 20.43 -4.20
C LEU A 9 -37.75 18.98 -4.60
N SER A 10 -38.36 18.46 -5.67
CA SER A 10 -38.05 17.12 -6.18
C SER A 10 -36.61 16.99 -6.67
N PHE A 11 -36.07 18.00 -7.35
CA PHE A 11 -34.66 18.02 -7.77
C PHE A 11 -33.70 18.09 -6.58
N ILE A 12 -34.01 18.90 -5.57
CA ILE A 12 -33.20 18.97 -4.34
C ILE A 12 -33.21 17.60 -3.65
N LEU A 13 -34.37 16.96 -3.53
CA LEU A 13 -34.48 15.64 -2.92
C LEU A 13 -33.65 14.59 -3.67
N LEU A 14 -33.72 14.59 -5.01
CA LEU A 14 -32.94 13.67 -5.86
C LEU A 14 -31.43 13.93 -5.74
N PHE A 15 -31.01 15.19 -5.65
CA PHE A 15 -29.60 15.55 -5.41
C PHE A 15 -29.10 15.09 -4.04
N VAL A 16 -29.93 15.21 -3.00
CA VAL A 16 -29.59 14.74 -1.65
C VAL A 16 -29.46 13.21 -1.63
N VAL A 17 -30.41 12.49 -2.23
CA VAL A 17 -30.38 11.02 -2.31
C VAL A 17 -29.14 10.53 -3.06
N THR A 18 -28.83 11.12 -4.21
CA THR A 18 -27.64 10.75 -4.99
C THR A 18 -26.34 11.05 -4.24
N SER A 19 -26.26 12.20 -3.56
CA SER A 19 -25.10 12.55 -2.72
C SER A 19 -24.89 11.55 -1.60
N ILE A 20 -25.94 11.13 -0.91
CA ILE A 20 -25.87 10.10 0.15
C ILE A 20 -25.38 8.77 -0.44
N PHE A 21 -25.87 8.39 -1.62
CA PHE A 21 -25.44 7.16 -2.29
C PHE A 21 -23.95 7.21 -2.64
N CYS A 22 -23.47 8.32 -3.20
CA CYS A 22 -22.05 8.53 -3.48
C CYS A 22 -21.19 8.42 -2.22
N VAL A 23 -21.59 9.08 -1.14
CA VAL A 23 -20.87 9.03 0.15
C VAL A 23 -20.85 7.59 0.69
N TYR A 24 -21.97 6.87 0.64
CA TYR A 24 -22.05 5.47 1.05
C TYR A 24 -21.08 4.59 0.26
N PHE A 25 -21.03 4.72 -1.07
CA PHE A 25 -20.10 3.95 -1.91
C PHE A 25 -18.64 4.28 -1.62
N ILE A 26 -18.31 5.54 -1.37
CA ILE A 26 -16.95 5.96 -1.00
C ILE A 26 -16.55 5.33 0.34
N ILE A 27 -17.42 5.37 1.35
CA ILE A 27 -17.18 4.78 2.67
C ILE A 27 -17.02 3.26 2.55
N LYS A 28 -17.93 2.59 1.83
CA LYS A 28 -17.88 1.14 1.61
C LYS A 28 -16.60 0.71 0.88
N LYS A 29 -16.19 1.46 -0.16
CA LYS A 29 -14.93 1.23 -0.88
C LYS A 29 -13.72 1.41 0.02
N ARG A 30 -13.71 2.42 0.90
CA ARG A 30 -12.64 2.63 1.89
C ARG A 30 -12.57 1.51 2.93
N ARG A 31 -13.72 1.06 3.45
CA ARG A 31 -13.78 -0.05 4.43
C ARG A 31 -13.32 -1.39 3.87
N ASN A 32 -13.55 -1.63 2.57
CA ASN A 32 -13.10 -2.86 1.90
C ASN A 32 -11.61 -2.85 1.52
N LYS A 33 -10.84 -1.79 1.83
CA LYS A 33 -9.39 -1.87 1.73
C LYS A 33 -8.88 -2.92 2.72
N LYS A 34 -8.43 -4.05 2.18
CA LYS A 34 -7.80 -5.11 2.96
C LYS A 34 -6.52 -4.56 3.58
N ALA A 35 -6.28 -4.86 4.85
CA ALA A 35 -5.03 -4.52 5.50
C ALA A 35 -3.85 -5.12 4.70
N PRO A 36 -2.66 -4.48 4.75
CA PRO A 36 -1.46 -5.07 4.18
C PRO A 36 -1.29 -6.49 4.69
N LYS A 37 -0.98 -7.43 3.79
CA LYS A 37 -0.84 -8.83 4.15
C LYS A 37 0.49 -9.05 4.86
N GLN A 38 0.47 -9.56 6.08
CA GLN A 38 1.67 -10.04 6.76
C GLN A 38 2.08 -11.41 6.18
N LEU A 39 3.36 -11.56 5.84
CA LEU A 39 3.94 -12.80 5.35
C LEU A 39 4.47 -13.63 6.52
N SER A 40 4.36 -14.95 6.41
CA SER A 40 5.09 -15.86 7.28
C SER A 40 6.57 -15.91 6.85
N LYS A 41 7.45 -16.27 7.79
CA LYS A 41 8.88 -16.42 7.54
C LYS A 41 9.16 -17.41 6.40
N GLU A 42 8.42 -18.51 6.35
CA GLU A 42 8.50 -19.52 5.29
C GLU A 42 8.26 -18.91 3.90
N LYS A 43 7.18 -18.15 3.72
CA LYS A 43 6.84 -17.51 2.44
C LYS A 43 7.87 -16.49 2.01
N TYR A 44 8.45 -15.78 2.97
CA TYR A 44 9.53 -14.84 2.72
C TYR A 44 10.83 -15.57 2.28
N THR A 45 11.21 -16.65 2.95
CA THR A 45 12.37 -17.44 2.57
C THR A 45 12.19 -18.08 1.19
N SER A 46 10.98 -18.56 0.89
CA SER A 46 10.64 -19.09 -0.44
C SER A 46 10.70 -18.05 -1.56
N SER A 47 10.72 -16.75 -1.29
CA SER A 47 10.91 -15.73 -2.34
C SER A 47 12.38 -15.33 -2.54
N MET A 48 13.30 -15.76 -1.66
CA MET A 48 14.75 -15.54 -1.77
C MET A 48 15.47 -16.64 -2.59
N ILE A 49 14.80 -17.21 -3.58
CA ILE A 49 15.36 -18.27 -4.43
C ILE A 49 16.43 -17.65 -5.33
N GLU A 50 17.64 -18.23 -5.31
CA GLU A 50 18.81 -17.90 -6.15
C GLU A 50 19.59 -16.62 -5.80
N GLY A 51 19.69 -16.30 -4.51
CA GLY A 51 20.54 -15.20 -4.04
C GLY A 51 19.97 -13.83 -4.38
N MET A 52 20.35 -12.83 -3.58
CA MET A 52 19.78 -11.49 -3.64
C MET A 52 20.90 -10.48 -3.85
N ALA A 53 20.86 -9.75 -4.95
CA ALA A 53 21.76 -8.65 -5.23
C ALA A 53 21.16 -7.33 -4.72
N GLU A 54 21.97 -6.51 -4.06
CA GLU A 54 21.58 -5.15 -3.68
C GLU A 54 21.55 -4.26 -4.95
N ILE A 55 20.44 -3.55 -5.15
CA ILE A 55 20.26 -2.61 -6.26
C ILE A 55 20.06 -1.19 -5.71
N SER A 56 20.51 -0.18 -6.46
CA SER A 56 20.27 1.21 -6.08
C SER A 56 18.79 1.56 -6.19
N VAL A 57 18.28 2.35 -5.24
CA VAL A 57 16.87 2.80 -5.19
C VAL A 57 16.48 3.61 -6.43
N SER A 58 17.46 4.25 -7.09
CA SER A 58 17.28 5.05 -8.31
C SER A 58 17.23 4.22 -9.60
N ASN A 59 17.66 2.96 -9.58
CA ASN A 59 17.65 2.10 -10.76
C ASN A 59 16.31 1.39 -10.91
N ASP A 60 15.62 1.65 -12.03
CA ASP A 60 14.56 0.83 -12.62
C ASP A 60 13.70 0.01 -11.64
N SER A 61 13.21 0.66 -10.58
CA SER A 61 12.19 0.06 -9.73
C SER A 61 10.89 0.06 -10.52
N PHE A 62 10.62 -1.07 -11.16
CA PHE A 62 9.47 -1.25 -12.04
C PHE A 62 8.13 -1.12 -11.30
N PHE A 63 8.14 -1.31 -9.98
CA PHE A 63 6.97 -1.24 -9.13
C PHE A 63 6.94 0.05 -8.30
N ASN A 64 5.88 0.85 -8.48
CA ASN A 64 5.62 1.97 -7.60
C ASN A 64 5.19 1.46 -6.21
N ILE A 65 6.13 1.48 -5.25
CA ILE A 65 5.89 1.02 -3.87
C ILE A 65 5.12 2.05 -3.00
N TRP A 66 5.07 3.33 -3.39
CA TRP A 66 4.45 4.39 -2.58
C TRP A 66 3.00 4.13 -2.17
N PRO A 67 2.11 3.62 -3.05
CA PRO A 67 0.76 3.22 -2.66
C PRO A 67 0.74 2.18 -1.53
N TYR A 68 1.67 1.22 -1.56
CA TYR A 68 1.75 0.16 -0.54
C TYR A 68 2.34 0.68 0.77
N ILE A 69 3.34 1.56 0.72
CA ILE A 69 3.85 2.28 1.89
C ILE A 69 2.73 3.06 2.59
N ASN A 70 1.88 3.74 1.83
CA ASN A 70 0.74 4.47 2.38
C ASN A 70 -0.27 3.54 3.06
N GLU A 71 -0.44 2.31 2.56
CA GLU A 71 -1.26 1.30 3.22
C GLU A 71 -0.63 0.79 4.53
N LEU A 72 0.69 0.60 4.56
CA LEU A 72 1.43 0.24 5.78
C LEU A 72 1.36 1.34 6.84
N LYS A 73 1.47 2.61 6.43
CA LYS A 73 1.28 3.79 7.29
C LYS A 73 -0.14 3.86 7.85
N ALA A 74 -1.14 3.69 7.00
CA ALA A 74 -2.55 3.69 7.40
C ALA A 74 -2.88 2.56 8.39
N ALA A 75 -2.22 1.41 8.25
CA ALA A 75 -2.33 0.26 9.15
C ALA A 75 -1.50 0.39 10.43
N LYS A 76 -0.80 1.53 10.66
CA LYS A 76 0.10 1.77 11.80
C LYS A 76 1.27 0.78 11.90
N ILE A 77 1.62 0.11 10.80
CA ILE A 77 2.80 -0.77 10.71
C ILE A 77 4.05 0.07 10.51
N LEU A 78 3.93 1.10 9.66
CA LEU A 78 4.95 2.12 9.45
C LEU A 78 4.53 3.42 10.13
N SER A 79 5.51 4.18 10.61
CA SER A 79 5.24 5.51 11.13
C SER A 79 5.18 6.56 10.03
N ASN A 80 4.40 7.60 10.30
CA ASN A 80 4.31 8.80 9.48
C ASN A 80 5.46 9.79 9.74
N LYS A 81 6.27 9.59 10.77
CA LYS A 81 7.34 10.54 11.14
C LYS A 81 8.58 10.45 10.25
N ILE A 82 8.78 9.33 9.57
CA ILE A 82 9.96 9.08 8.73
C ILE A 82 9.75 9.75 7.37
N LYS A 83 10.75 10.53 6.93
CA LYS A 83 10.75 11.15 5.61
C LYS A 83 10.77 10.09 4.51
N GLU A 84 10.08 10.36 3.42
CA GLU A 84 10.01 9.42 2.28
C GLU A 84 11.40 9.12 1.70
N SER A 85 12.30 10.11 1.67
CA SER A 85 13.68 9.95 1.19
C SER A 85 14.54 8.99 2.04
N GLU A 86 14.21 8.84 3.33
CA GLU A 86 14.96 8.02 4.29
C GLU A 86 14.24 6.70 4.61
N LEU A 87 13.03 6.53 4.08
CA LEU A 87 12.17 5.40 4.37
C LEU A 87 12.65 4.11 3.71
N ILE A 88 13.15 4.20 2.47
CA ILE A 88 13.70 3.06 1.74
C ILE A 88 15.17 2.94 2.11
N TYR A 89 15.51 1.93 2.93
CA TYR A 89 16.88 1.70 3.33
C TYR A 89 17.68 1.04 2.21
N LYS A 90 17.19 -0.11 1.73
CA LYS A 90 17.84 -0.94 0.72
C LYS A 90 16.81 -1.66 -0.13
N VAL A 91 17.19 -1.96 -1.36
CA VAL A 91 16.39 -2.79 -2.27
C VAL A 91 17.25 -3.95 -2.74
N TYR A 92 16.68 -5.14 -2.65
CA TYR A 92 17.32 -6.37 -3.09
C TYR A 92 16.50 -7.00 -4.21
N ARG A 93 17.18 -7.49 -5.24
CA ARG A 93 16.57 -8.17 -6.38
C ARG A 93 17.17 -9.56 -6.53
N ASN A 94 16.33 -10.53 -6.84
CA ASN A 94 16.80 -11.88 -7.13
C ASN A 94 17.45 -11.97 -8.52
N ALA A 95 18.30 -12.97 -8.75
CA ALA A 95 18.99 -13.16 -10.03
C ALA A 95 18.04 -13.29 -11.23
N ASN A 96 16.90 -13.98 -11.04
CA ASN A 96 15.87 -14.15 -12.07
C ASN A 96 14.95 -12.94 -12.24
N GLU A 97 15.18 -11.84 -11.54
CA GLU A 97 14.41 -10.60 -11.68
C GLU A 97 12.90 -10.72 -11.38
N ASN A 98 12.46 -11.84 -10.78
CA ASN A 98 11.06 -12.13 -10.47
C ASN A 98 10.57 -11.47 -9.18
N PHE A 99 11.46 -11.30 -8.20
CA PHE A 99 11.13 -10.81 -6.86
C PHE A 99 12.01 -9.63 -6.47
N GLU A 100 11.38 -8.63 -5.89
CA GLU A 100 12.03 -7.49 -5.25
C GLU A 100 11.72 -7.49 -3.76
N HIS A 101 12.76 -7.33 -2.96
CA HIS A 101 12.68 -7.24 -1.52
C HIS A 101 13.11 -5.84 -1.12
N ILE A 102 12.17 -5.05 -0.64
CA ILE A 102 12.39 -3.66 -0.26
C ILE A 102 12.44 -3.59 1.27
N LEU A 103 13.56 -3.10 1.79
CA LEU A 103 13.81 -2.95 3.21
C LEU A 103 13.48 -1.52 3.62
N LEU A 104 12.47 -1.37 4.48
CA LEU A 104 12.01 -0.08 4.97
C LEU A 104 12.47 0.14 6.40
N THR A 105 12.93 1.37 6.69
CA THR A 105 13.27 1.80 8.05
C THR A 105 12.01 2.02 8.89
N THR A 106 12.14 1.84 10.21
CA THR A 106 11.10 2.23 11.17
C THR A 106 11.65 3.27 12.15
N GLU A 107 10.82 3.78 13.07
CA GLU A 107 11.28 4.78 14.04
C GLU A 107 12.27 4.22 15.06
N LYS A 108 12.21 2.91 15.30
CA LYS A 108 13.08 2.24 16.24
C LYS A 108 14.33 1.76 15.52
N GLU A 109 15.48 1.96 16.14
CA GLU A 109 16.72 1.33 15.70
C GLU A 109 16.54 -0.19 15.65
N ASN A 110 17.17 -0.83 14.68
CA ASN A 110 17.13 -2.27 14.41
C ASN A 110 15.77 -2.88 14.07
N HIS A 111 14.71 -2.06 13.97
CA HIS A 111 13.39 -2.51 13.51
C HIS A 111 13.19 -2.15 12.04
N PHE A 112 12.92 -3.14 11.21
CA PHE A 112 12.73 -2.97 9.78
C PHE A 112 11.47 -3.66 9.28
N VAL A 113 10.88 -3.11 8.22
CA VAL A 113 9.78 -3.74 7.49
C VAL A 113 10.31 -4.23 6.15
N LYS A 114 10.32 -5.55 5.95
CA LYS A 114 10.66 -6.17 4.67
C LYS A 114 9.41 -6.29 3.83
N VAL A 115 9.38 -5.67 2.67
CA VAL A 115 8.29 -5.80 1.70
C VAL A 115 8.74 -6.69 0.56
N VAL A 116 7.94 -7.70 0.23
CA VAL A 116 8.19 -8.57 -0.93
C VAL A 116 7.24 -8.17 -2.05
N VAL A 117 7.80 -7.92 -3.23
CA VAL A 117 7.09 -7.55 -4.44
C VAL A 117 7.32 -8.63 -5.49
N ASP A 118 6.23 -9.11 -6.08
CA ASP A 118 6.24 -9.97 -7.27
C ASP A 118 6.23 -9.06 -8.50
N ARG A 119 7.34 -9.04 -9.25
CA ARG A 119 7.50 -8.18 -10.43
C ARG A 119 6.64 -8.68 -11.60
N ASN A 120 6.48 -9.99 -11.74
CA ASN A 120 5.65 -10.58 -12.79
C ASN A 120 4.18 -10.16 -12.64
N LYS A 121 3.70 -10.10 -11.40
CA LYS A 121 2.33 -9.65 -11.10
C LYS A 121 2.19 -8.14 -10.86
N LYS A 122 3.31 -7.40 -10.82
CA LYS A 122 3.40 -5.99 -10.43
C LYS A 122 2.65 -5.69 -9.12
N LYS A 123 2.76 -6.58 -8.13
CA LYS A 123 1.97 -6.50 -6.89
C LYS A 123 2.80 -6.84 -5.66
N PRO A 124 2.57 -6.15 -4.53
CA PRO A 124 3.18 -6.52 -3.27
C PRO A 124 2.55 -7.83 -2.79
N MET A 125 3.39 -8.81 -2.49
CA MET A 125 2.95 -10.08 -1.89
C MET A 125 2.57 -9.89 -0.42
N GLY A 126 3.29 -9.01 0.27
CA GLY A 126 3.07 -8.69 1.66
C GLY A 126 4.31 -8.11 2.33
N TYR A 127 4.24 -7.96 3.65
CA TYR A 127 5.33 -7.46 4.48
C TYR A 127 5.70 -8.46 5.58
N LEU A 128 6.94 -8.38 6.06
CA LEU A 128 7.46 -9.11 7.19
C LEU A 128 8.19 -8.13 8.11
N LEU A 129 7.89 -8.18 9.40
CA LEU A 129 8.62 -7.42 10.42
C LEU A 129 9.93 -8.13 10.73
N LEU A 130 11.00 -7.35 10.75
CA LEU A 130 12.31 -7.79 11.20
C LEU A 130 12.68 -6.96 12.43
N ASP A 131 12.97 -7.66 13.51
CA ASP A 131 13.56 -7.12 14.72
C ASP A 131 14.94 -7.78 14.85
N LEU A 132 16.01 -6.98 14.90
CA LEU A 132 17.42 -7.41 14.89
C LEU A 132 18.08 -7.20 16.25
#